data_AF-H5XR71-F1
#
_entry.id   AF-H5XR71-F1
#
_cell.length_a   1.000
_cell.length_b   1.000
_cell.length_c   1.000
_cell.angle_alpha   90.00
_cell.angle_beta   90.00
_cell.angle_gamma   90.00
#
_symmetry.space_group_name_H-M   'P 1'
#
loop_
_entity.id
_entity.type
_entity.pdbx_description
1 polymer ?
#
loop_
_entity_poly.entity_id
_entity_poly.type
_entity_poly.pdbx_seq_one_letter_code
_entity_poly.pdbx_strand_id
1 'polypeptide(L)' 'MDYDYVLVVAAVYRAPANAMAAHCREGPYDSRTYWSLLVDEDVTLVCVTSTG' A
#
# COMPACT_ATOMS: atom_id res chain seq x y z
N MET A 1 3.80 20.66 15.15
CA MET A 1 2.62 19.93 14.64
C MET A 1 3.20 18.69 14.02
N ASP A 2 3.42 17.68 14.86
CA ASP A 2 4.23 16.51 14.52
C ASP A 2 3.44 15.60 13.58
N TYR A 3 3.97 15.45 12.37
CA TYR A 3 3.53 14.44 11.43
C TYR A 3 4.41 13.19 11.63
N ASP A 4 4.36 12.60 12.83
CA ASP A 4 5.20 11.43 13.19
C ASP A 4 4.54 10.09 12.80
N TYR A 5 3.94 10.03 11.61
CA TYR A 5 3.43 8.77 11.10
C TYR A 5 4.52 8.05 10.30
N VAL A 6 5.13 7.05 10.93
CA VAL A 6 6.04 6.13 10.23
C VAL A 6 5.19 5.17 9.38
N LEU A 7 5.33 5.28 8.07
CA LEU A 7 4.79 4.33 7.12
C LEU A 7 5.87 3.30 6.76
N VAL A 8 5.50 2.03 6.78
CA VAL A 8 6.36 0.91 6.37
C VAL A 8 5.83 0.28 5.10
N VAL A 9 6.74 -0.16 4.24
CA VAL A 9 6.40 -0.95 3.05
C VAL A 9 5.94 -2.33 3.53
N ALA A 10 4.66 -2.64 3.29
CA ALA A 10 4.07 -3.93 3.61
C ALA A 10 4.29 -4.93 2.48
N ALA A 11 4.13 -4.49 1.23
CA ALA A 11 4.29 -5.33 0.05
C ALA A 11 4.59 -4.51 -1.21
N VAL A 12 5.15 -5.18 -2.21
CA VAL A 12 5.36 -4.64 -3.56
C VAL A 12 4.84 -5.66 -4.57
N TYR A 13 3.93 -5.22 -5.43
CA TYR A 13 3.31 -6.06 -6.44
C TYR A 13 3.48 -5.46 -7.83
N ARG A 14 3.33 -6.28 -8.86
CA ARG A 14 3.05 -5.77 -10.20
C ARG A 14 1.67 -5.13 -10.19
N ALA A 15 1.56 -3.90 -10.70
CA ALA A 15 0.31 -3.15 -10.72
C ALA A 15 -0.69 -3.80 -11.69
N PRO A 16 -1.88 -4.20 -11.23
CA PRO A 16 -2.99 -4.53 -12.12
C PRO A 16 -3.57 -3.25 -12.75
N ALA A 17 -4.44 -3.41 -13.76
CA ALA A 17 -5.23 -2.30 -14.25
C ALA A 17 -6.09 -1.72 -13.09
N ASN A 18 -6.08 -0.39 -12.95
CA ASN A 18 -6.76 0.33 -11.86
C ASN A 18 -6.22 0.01 -10.45
N ALA A 19 -4.93 -0.30 -10.34
CA ALA A 19 -4.25 -0.54 -9.09
C ALA A 19 -4.52 0.57 -8.05
N MET A 20 -4.85 0.15 -6.83
CA MET A 20 -5.25 1.00 -5.72
C MET A 20 -5.03 0.27 -4.39
N ALA A 21 -5.14 0.98 -3.25
CA ALA A 21 -4.89 0.44 -1.93
C ALA A 21 -5.73 -0.81 -1.56
N ALA A 22 -6.90 -1.00 -2.17
CA ALA A 22 -7.70 -2.20 -1.97
C ALA A 22 -6.98 -3.49 -2.41
N HIS A 23 -6.08 -3.40 -3.41
CA HIS A 23 -5.26 -4.52 -3.87
C HIS A 23 -4.11 -4.86 -2.90
N CYS A 24 -3.87 -4.04 -1.88
CA CYS A 24 -2.85 -4.29 -0.86
C CYS A 24 -3.32 -5.21 0.26
N ARG A 25 -4.62 -5.52 0.35
CA ARG A 25 -5.16 -6.38 1.42
C ARG A 25 -4.78 -7.83 1.20
N GLU A 26 -4.21 -8.46 2.22
CA GLU A 26 -3.78 -9.86 2.18
C GLU A 26 -4.92 -10.84 2.52
N GLY A 27 -6.09 -10.62 1.90
CA GLY A 27 -7.29 -11.45 2.08
C GLY A 27 -8.49 -10.73 2.70
N PRO A 28 -9.63 -11.43 2.85
CA PRO A 28 -10.91 -10.81 3.23
C PRO A 28 -10.98 -10.38 4.71
N TYR A 29 -10.08 -10.90 5.55
CA TYR A 29 -10.03 -10.59 6.99
C TYR A 29 -8.91 -9.62 7.37
N ASP A 30 -8.15 -9.11 6.39
CA ASP A 30 -7.11 -8.12 6.65
C ASP A 30 -7.75 -6.76 6.98
N SER A 31 -7.64 -6.35 8.25
CA SER A 31 -8.19 -5.12 8.78
C SER A 31 -7.18 -3.96 8.81
N ARG A 32 -5.96 -4.16 8.32
CA ARG A 32 -4.95 -3.09 8.26
C ARG A 32 -5.40 -1.97 7.31
N THR A 33 -5.04 -0.74 7.67
CA THR A 33 -5.20 0.41 6.77
C THR A 33 -4.00 0.48 5.83
N TYR A 34 -4.27 0.59 4.55
CA TYR A 34 -3.24 0.67 3.51
C TYR A 34 -3.34 1.99 2.75
N TRP A 35 -2.18 2.48 2.36
CA TRP A 35 -2.01 3.43 1.28
C TRP A 35 -1.22 2.77 0.16
N SER A 36 -1.36 3.29 -1.05
CA SER A 36 -0.68 2.75 -2.22
C SER A 36 -0.05 3.84 -3.04
N LEU A 37 1.10 3.53 -3.63
CA LEU A 37 1.77 4.36 -4.62
C LEU A 37 2.02 3.54 -5.88
N LEU A 38 1.72 4.12 -7.04
CA LEU A 38 2.17 3.60 -8.32
C LEU A 38 3.53 4.21 -8.65
N VAL A 39 4.48 3.35 -8.99
CA VAL A 39 5.85 3.72 -9.35
C VAL A 39 6.25 2.96 -10.61
N ASP A 40 7.39 3.33 -11.19
CA ASP A 40 7.92 2.68 -12.39
C ASP A 40 6.90 2.73 -13.54
N GLU A 41 6.53 3.95 -13.95
CA GLU A 41 5.54 4.20 -15.01
C GLU A 41 4.21 3.45 -14.80
N ASP A 42 3.74 3.44 -13.55
CA ASP A 42 2.52 2.76 -13.09
C ASP A 42 2.54 1.22 -13.21
N VAL A 43 3.71 0.60 -13.43
CA VAL A 43 3.86 -0.86 -13.54
C VAL A 43 4.01 -1.54 -12.17
N THR A 44 4.40 -0.79 -11.14
CA THR A 44 4.64 -1.33 -9.79
C THR A 44 3.72 -0.67 -8.76
N LEU A 45 3.00 -1.48 -8.00
CA LEU A 45 2.15 -1.05 -6.88
C LEU A 45 2.91 -1.28 -5.57
N VAL A 46 3.26 -0.19 -4.89
CA VAL A 46 3.85 -0.23 -3.55
C VAL A 46 2.76 -0.04 -2.51
N CYS A 47 2.63 -1.01 -1.60
CA CYS A 47 1.68 -1.01 -0.52
C CYS A 47 2.37 -0.61 0.78
N VAL A 48 1.87 0.45 1.43
CA VAL A 48 2.39 0.91 2.72
C VAL A 48 1.30 0.88 3.78
N THR A 49 1.70 0.60 5.01
CA THR A 49 0.83 0.64 6.19
C THR A 49 1.55 1.37 7.31
N SER A 50 0.82 1.82 8.32
CA SER A 50 1.43 2.38 9.53
C SER A 50 1.85 1.24 10.45
N THR A 51 2.94 1.40 11.19
CA THR A 51 3.41 0.36 12.13
C THR A 51 2.45 0.09 13.28
N GLY A 52 1.55 1.04 13.60
CA GLY A 52 0.72 0.98 14.81
C GLY A 52 1.55 1.20 16.07
#